data_AF-A0A954XBR3-F1
#
_entry.id   AF-A0A954XBR3-F1
#
_cell.length_a   1.000
_cell.length_b   1.000
_cell.length_c   1.000
_cell.angle_alpha   90.00
_cell.angle_beta   90.00
_cell.angle_gamma   90.00
#
_symmetry.space_group_name_H-M   'P 1'
#
loop_
_entity.id
_entity.type
_entity.pdbx_description
1 polymer ?
#
loop_
_entity_poly.entity_id
_entity_poly.type
_entity_poly.pdbx_seq_one_letter_code
_entity_poly.pdbx_strand_id
1 'polypeptide(L)'
;MKGVVFTEFLEMVETQFGLEVTDRIIEQSNLPNDGAYTSVGTYEHEDLLKLVGNLSREAETPPHALVKAFGQHLFKRFSQSFPEFFDGVDSAFAFLSRVDDVIHVEVRKL
;
A
#
# COMPACT_ATOMS: atom_id res chain seq x y z
N MET A 1 -3.32 8.91 5.18
CA MET A 1 -2.47 7.78 4.75
C MET A 1 -1.40 8.29 3.78
N LYS A 2 -0.14 7.85 3.90
CA LYS A 2 0.95 8.31 3.03
C LYS A 2 0.76 7.82 1.59
N GLY A 3 1.08 8.66 0.62
CA GLY A 3 0.88 8.40 -0.80
C GLY A 3 1.70 7.23 -1.35
N VAL A 4 2.86 6.92 -0.76
CA VAL A 4 3.64 5.72 -1.11
C VAL A 4 2.82 4.43 -0.98
N VAL A 5 1.85 4.38 -0.07
CA VAL A 5 0.94 3.23 0.07
C VAL A 5 0.04 3.12 -1.16
N PHE A 6 -0.45 4.23 -1.69
CA PHE A 6 -1.31 4.24 -2.88
C PHE A 6 -0.52 3.90 -4.15
N THR A 7 0.66 4.50 -4.32
CA THR A 7 1.50 4.23 -5.50
C THR A 7 1.90 2.75 -5.55
N GLU A 8 2.28 2.17 -4.42
CA GLU A 8 2.64 0.75 -4.36
C GLU A 8 1.42 -0.18 -4.48
N PHE A 9 0.25 0.26 -4.04
CA PHE A 9 -0.99 -0.50 -4.28
C PHE A 9 -1.32 -0.55 -5.77
N LEU A 10 -1.31 0.59 -6.46
CA LEU A 10 -1.61 0.66 -7.89
C LEU A 10 -0.56 -0.09 -8.73
N GLU A 11 0.72 0.01 -8.37
CA GLU A 11 1.81 -0.78 -8.98
C GLU A 11 1.55 -2.28 -8.84
N MET A 12 1.13 -2.74 -7.66
CA MET A 12 0.78 -4.14 -7.43
C MET A 12 -0.42 -4.57 -8.29
N VAL A 13 -1.46 -3.74 -8.37
CA VAL A 13 -2.65 -4.03 -9.20
C VAL A 13 -2.26 -4.11 -10.67
N GLU A 14 -1.52 -3.14 -11.18
CA GLU A 14 -1.07 -3.13 -12.56
C GLU A 14 -0.21 -4.36 -12.88
N THR A 15 0.72 -4.72 -11.99
CA THR A 15 1.59 -5.88 -12.18
C THR A 15 0.82 -7.20 -12.24
N GLN A 16 -0.26 -7.34 -11.44
CA GLN A 16 -0.99 -8.60 -11.31
C GLN A 16 -2.20 -8.70 -12.22
N PHE A 17 -2.87 -7.60 -12.51
CA PHE A 17 -4.15 -7.54 -13.21
C PHE A 17 -4.10 -6.71 -14.50
N GLY A 18 -3.00 -5.98 -14.74
CA GLY A 18 -2.81 -5.15 -15.93
C GLY A 18 -3.42 -3.75 -15.81
N LEU A 19 -2.96 -2.87 -16.71
CA LEU A 19 -3.37 -1.45 -16.76
C LEU A 19 -4.89 -1.26 -16.88
N GLU A 20 -5.58 -2.09 -17.67
CA GLU A 20 -7.02 -1.95 -17.87
C GLU A 20 -7.81 -2.11 -16.56
N VAL A 21 -7.40 -3.05 -15.70
CA VAL A 21 -8.04 -3.25 -14.39
C VAL A 21 -7.69 -2.11 -13.45
N THR A 22 -6.43 -1.64 -13.45
CA THR A 22 -6.01 -0.48 -12.67
C THR A 22 -6.83 0.76 -13.00
N ASP A 23 -6.98 1.10 -14.28
CA ASP A 23 -7.77 2.25 -14.73
C ASP A 23 -9.24 2.10 -14.31
N ARG A 24 -9.82 0.93 -14.51
CA ARG A 24 -11.21 0.65 -14.17
C ARG A 24 -11.50 0.82 -12.68
N ILE A 25 -10.62 0.34 -11.79
CA ILE A 25 -10.84 0.50 -10.35
C ILE A 25 -10.69 1.97 -9.91
N ILE A 26 -9.84 2.77 -10.58
CA ILE A 26 -9.69 4.20 -10.31
C ILE A 26 -10.97 4.93 -10.72
N GLU A 27 -11.46 4.71 -11.95
CA GLU A 27 -12.68 5.31 -12.47
C GLU A 27 -13.90 4.99 -11.60
N GLN A 28 -14.04 3.73 -11.17
CA GLN A 28 -15.14 3.29 -10.32
C GLN A 28 -15.06 3.84 -8.88
N SER A 29 -13.90 4.34 -8.45
CA SER A 29 -13.68 4.76 -7.06
C SER A 29 -14.18 6.17 -6.76
N ASN A 30 -14.49 7.00 -7.77
CA ASN A 30 -14.92 8.39 -7.61
C ASN A 30 -14.03 9.15 -6.59
N LEU A 31 -12.72 9.10 -6.82
CA LEU A 31 -11.70 9.66 -5.92
C LEU A 31 -11.63 11.18 -6.09
N PRO A 32 -11.42 11.95 -5.01
CA PRO A 32 -11.39 13.42 -5.06
C PRO A 32 -10.23 14.00 -5.90
N ASN A 33 -9.23 13.18 -6.21
CA ASN A 33 -8.02 13.53 -6.95
C ASN A 33 -7.84 12.73 -8.24
N ASP A 34 -8.91 12.11 -8.76
CA ASP A 34 -8.88 11.29 -9.98
C ASP A 34 -7.80 10.18 -9.96
N GLY A 35 -7.47 9.64 -8.78
CA GLY A 35 -6.45 8.61 -8.62
C GLY A 35 -5.00 9.11 -8.73
N ALA A 36 -4.78 10.42 -8.81
CA ALA A 36 -3.43 11.01 -8.89
C ALA A 36 -2.75 11.06 -7.52
N TYR A 37 -1.86 10.11 -7.25
CA TYR A 37 -1.10 10.02 -6.00
C TYR A 37 0.40 10.30 -6.21
N THR A 38 1.03 10.93 -5.24
CA THR A 38 2.48 11.11 -5.16
C THR A 38 3.01 10.44 -3.91
N SER A 39 4.21 9.87 -3.94
CA SER A 39 4.73 9.08 -2.82
C SER A 39 4.85 9.88 -1.51
N VAL A 40 5.12 11.18 -1.59
CA VAL A 40 5.26 12.10 -0.45
C VAL A 40 3.93 12.70 0.03
N GLY A 41 2.87 12.59 -0.77
CA GLY A 41 1.56 13.14 -0.44
C GLY A 41 0.90 12.45 0.76
N THR A 42 -0.13 13.09 1.31
CA THR A 42 -0.99 12.50 2.34
C THR A 42 -2.44 12.60 1.88
N TYR A 43 -3.12 11.45 1.88
CA TYR A 43 -4.46 11.28 1.31
C TYR A 43 -5.39 10.59 2.31
N GLU A 44 -6.69 10.69 2.10
CA GLU A 44 -7.68 10.05 2.97
C GLU A 44 -7.60 8.52 2.84
N HIS A 45 -7.57 7.83 3.97
CA HIS A 45 -7.45 6.36 3.97
C HIS A 45 -8.67 5.67 3.34
N GLU A 46 -9.83 6.34 3.34
CA GLU A 46 -11.06 5.88 2.70
C GLU A 46 -10.88 5.65 1.19
N ASP A 47 -10.00 6.41 0.55
CA ASP A 47 -9.68 6.24 -0.87
C ASP A 47 -9.08 4.85 -1.14
N LEU A 48 -8.20 4.37 -0.26
CA LEU A 48 -7.63 3.02 -0.38
C LEU A 48 -8.71 1.96 -0.16
N LEU A 49 -9.65 2.19 0.75
CA LEU A 49 -10.76 1.26 0.97
C LEU A 49 -11.66 1.14 -0.26
N LYS A 50 -11.93 2.26 -0.94
CA LYS A 50 -12.69 2.27 -2.22
C LYS A 50 -11.96 1.49 -3.31
N LEU A 51 -10.65 1.75 -3.48
CA LEU A 51 -9.81 1.05 -4.45
C LEU A 51 -9.77 -0.46 -4.21
N VAL A 52 -9.55 -0.89 -2.96
CA VAL A 52 -9.57 -2.31 -2.57
C VAL A 52 -10.95 -2.93 -2.78
N GLY A 53 -12.02 -2.21 -2.46
CA GLY A 53 -13.40 -2.67 -2.66
C GLY A 53 -13.74 -2.87 -4.14
N ASN A 54 -13.27 -1.98 -5.01
CA ASN A 54 -13.45 -2.11 -6.47
C ASN A 54 -12.62 -3.24 -7.04
N LEU A 55 -11.34 -3.33 -6.66
CA LEU A 55 -10.49 -4.46 -7.04
C LEU A 55 -11.07 -5.79 -6.60
N SER A 56 -11.64 -5.86 -5.39
CA SER A 56 -12.30 -7.08 -4.89
C SER A 56 -13.41 -7.57 -5.81
N ARG A 57 -14.20 -6.64 -6.38
CA ARG A 57 -15.27 -6.96 -7.33
C ARG A 57 -14.71 -7.39 -8.69
N GLU A 58 -13.72 -6.67 -9.22
CA GLU A 58 -13.10 -6.96 -10.51
C GLU A 58 -12.31 -8.28 -10.51
N ALA A 59 -11.63 -8.59 -9.41
CA ALA A 59 -10.80 -9.78 -9.26
C ALA A 59 -11.56 -10.98 -8.63
N GLU A 60 -12.84 -10.83 -8.32
CA GLU A 60 -13.68 -11.81 -7.61
C GLU A 60 -12.99 -12.38 -6.35
N THR A 61 -12.19 -11.56 -5.68
CA THR A 61 -11.32 -11.96 -4.56
C THR A 61 -11.72 -11.20 -3.31
N PRO A 62 -11.91 -11.86 -2.15
CA PRO A 62 -12.29 -11.18 -0.92
C PRO A 62 -11.29 -10.08 -0.50
N PRO A 63 -11.74 -8.92 0.03
CA PRO A 63 -10.87 -7.80 0.37
C PRO A 63 -9.72 -8.18 1.32
N HIS A 64 -9.97 -9.07 2.29
CA HIS A 64 -8.95 -9.50 3.25
C HIS A 64 -7.79 -10.26 2.58
N ALA A 65 -8.06 -11.01 1.51
CA ALA A 65 -7.02 -11.71 0.75
C ALA A 65 -6.17 -10.72 -0.05
N LEU A 66 -6.82 -9.72 -0.68
CA LEU A 66 -6.12 -8.64 -1.40
C LEU A 66 -5.25 -7.79 -0.47
N VAL A 67 -5.76 -7.40 0.70
CA VAL A 67 -4.99 -6.63 1.69
C VAL A 67 -3.80 -7.44 2.21
N LYS A 68 -3.94 -8.75 2.38
CA LYS A 68 -2.82 -9.63 2.76
C LYS A 68 -1.75 -9.68 1.66
N ALA A 69 -2.16 -9.86 0.40
CA ALA A 69 -1.24 -9.84 -0.73
C ALA A 69 -0.54 -8.47 -0.86
N PHE A 70 -1.29 -7.39 -0.67
CA PHE A 70 -0.75 -6.03 -0.63
C PHE A 70 0.26 -5.83 0.49
N GLY A 71 0.01 -6.35 1.70
CA GLY A 71 0.97 -6.31 2.80
C GLY A 71 2.29 -7.03 2.46
N GLN A 72 2.23 -8.16 1.74
CA GLN A 72 3.44 -8.88 1.30
C GLN A 72 4.21 -8.09 0.25
N HIS A 73 3.52 -7.50 -0.73
CA HIS A 73 4.12 -6.60 -1.72
C HIS A 73 4.80 -5.42 -1.04
N LEU A 74 4.05 -4.71 -0.18
CA LEU A 74 4.51 -3.51 0.50
C LEU A 74 5.72 -3.79 1.40
N PHE A 75 5.71 -4.92 2.13
CA PHE A 75 6.85 -5.30 2.97
C PHE A 75 8.13 -5.53 2.15
N LYS A 76 8.02 -6.22 1.00
CA LYS A 76 9.15 -6.39 0.07
C LYS A 76 9.65 -5.06 -0.48
N ARG A 77 8.75 -4.14 -0.79
CA ARG A 77 9.10 -2.82 -1.32
C ARG A 77 9.78 -1.96 -0.26
N PHE A 78 9.28 -1.97 0.96
CA PHE A 78 9.89 -1.24 2.06
C PHE A 78 11.26 -1.78 2.46
N SER A 79 11.49 -3.11 2.40
CA SER A 79 12.83 -3.64 2.66
C SER A 79 13.87 -3.26 1.61
N GLN A 80 13.42 -2.92 0.39
CA GLN A 80 14.29 -2.41 -0.68
C GLN A 80 14.50 -0.90 -0.59
N SER A 81 13.44 -0.14 -0.30
CA SER A 81 13.47 1.33 -0.30
C SER A 81 13.99 1.93 1.00
N PHE A 82 13.87 1.22 2.12
CA PHE A 82 14.28 1.68 3.45
C PHE A 82 15.07 0.60 4.20
N PRO A 83 16.17 0.08 3.64
CA PRO A 83 16.94 -1.02 4.23
C PRO A 83 17.40 -0.74 5.66
N GLU A 84 17.61 0.53 6.03
CA GLU A 84 18.04 0.95 7.37
C GLU A 84 17.08 0.52 8.50
N PHE A 85 15.79 0.31 8.20
CA PHE A 85 14.82 -0.19 9.18
C PHE A 85 14.85 -1.71 9.35
N PHE A 86 15.46 -2.43 8.42
CA PHE A 86 15.56 -3.89 8.38
C PHE A 86 16.97 -4.37 8.76
N ASP A 87 17.99 -3.52 8.62
CA ASP A 87 19.36 -3.82 8.98
C ASP A 87 19.50 -4.21 10.47
N GLY A 88 20.26 -5.28 10.70
CA GLY A 88 20.52 -5.80 12.05
C GLY A 88 19.31 -6.41 12.75
N VAL A 89 18.19 -6.64 12.04
CA VAL A 89 17.01 -7.33 12.59
C VAL A 89 17.07 -8.81 12.24
N ASP A 90 17.17 -9.65 13.25
CA ASP A 90 17.43 -11.09 13.13
C ASP A 90 16.18 -11.97 13.29
N SER A 91 15.03 -11.38 13.64
CA SER A 91 13.78 -12.12 13.81
C SER A 91 12.54 -11.25 13.56
N ALA A 92 11.42 -11.90 13.23
CA ALA A 92 10.13 -11.23 13.07
C ALA A 92 9.68 -10.53 14.38
N PHE A 93 9.94 -11.13 15.54
CA PHE A 93 9.61 -10.50 16.83
C PHE A 93 10.43 -9.24 17.07
N ALA A 94 11.74 -9.25 16.78
CA ALA A 94 12.59 -8.07 16.88
C ALA A 94 12.17 -6.95 15.90
N PHE A 95 11.72 -7.31 14.70
CA PHE A 95 11.14 -6.33 13.78
C PHE A 95 9.87 -5.71 14.35
N LEU A 96 8.91 -6.54 14.79
CA LEU A 96 7.61 -6.10 15.28
C LEU A 96 7.75 -5.19 16.52
N SER A 97 8.70 -5.46 17.41
CA SER A 97 8.96 -4.58 18.56
C SER A 97 9.48 -3.19 18.17
N ARG A 98 10.02 -3.00 16.96
CA ARG A 98 10.50 -1.70 16.46
C ARG A 98 9.42 -0.91 15.71
N VAL A 99 8.28 -1.52 15.38
CA VAL A 99 7.26 -0.89 14.52
C VAL A 99 6.71 0.37 15.17
N ASP A 100 6.25 0.29 16.42
CA ASP A 100 5.63 1.45 17.09
C ASP A 100 6.69 2.46 17.57
N ASP A 101 7.75 1.97 18.22
CA ASP A 101 8.73 2.82 18.91
C ASP A 101 9.74 3.50 17.98
N VAL A 102 9.96 2.97 16.77
CA VAL A 102 10.97 3.48 15.84
C VAL A 102 10.33 3.80 14.49
N ILE A 103 9.77 2.80 13.80
CA ILE A 103 9.35 2.97 12.39
C ILE A 103 8.20 3.98 12.29
N HIS A 104 7.15 3.82 13.08
CA HIS A 104 6.03 4.77 13.08
C HIS A 104 6.45 6.16 13.57
N VAL A 105 7.43 6.27 14.47
CA VAL A 105 7.99 7.56 14.91
C VAL A 105 8.69 8.26 13.75
N GLU A 106 9.55 7.55 13.00
CA GLU A 106 10.23 8.13 11.83
C GLU A 106 9.24 8.52 10.72
N VAL A 107 8.23 7.69 10.45
CA VAL A 107 7.21 7.97 9.43
C VAL A 107 6.35 9.20 9.80
N ARG A 108 6.11 9.45 11.10
CA ARG A 108 5.38 10.64 11.58
C ARG A 108 6.14 11.95 11.44
N LYS A 109 7.46 11.93 11.20
CA LYS A 109 8.26 13.15 10.98
C LYS A 109 8.09 13.73 9.57
N LEU A 110 7.58 12.93 8.65
CA LEU A 110 7.28 13.29 7.25
C LEU A 110 5.88 13.90 7.12
#